data_AF-A0A837HJ21-F1
#
_entry.id   AF-A0A837HJ21-F1
#
_cell.length_a   1.000
_cell.length_b   1.000
_cell.length_c   1.000
_cell.angle_alpha   90.00
_cell.angle_beta   90.00
_cell.angle_gamma   90.00
#
_symmetry.space_group_name_H-M   'P 1'
#
loop_
_entity.id
_entity.type
_entity.pdbx_description
1 polymer ?
#
loop_
_entity_poly.entity_id
_entity_poly.type
_entity_poly.pdbx_seq_one_letter_code
_entity_poly.pdbx_strand_id
1 'polypeptide(L)'
;MTNVGPLRSRLQIPVILESPKLSIYLRGTKIPKLLREESKVKIVPDTNIYLSGIIFGGNPRKVLKLARNKMIVAYTSASILLEVAEKLNQKFHWNEERISKTLKAISKITEVIAPSTKLNVVKKDPKDNKIIECALEAEANYIVTGDKHLLDIKEFEGIKIIAPADFLKIVRG
;
A
#
# COMPACT_ATOMS: atom_id res chain seq x y z
N MET A 1 -33.25 31.12 -19.61
CA MET A 1 -32.35 31.66 -18.57
C MET A 1 -31.58 30.51 -17.98
N THR A 2 -30.27 30.57 -18.12
CA THR A 2 -29.26 29.58 -17.72
C THR A 2 -29.13 29.48 -16.20
N ASN A 3 -28.96 28.27 -15.67
CA ASN A 3 -28.03 28.11 -14.55
C ASN A 3 -27.27 26.78 -14.68
N VAL A 4 -25.95 26.91 -14.74
CA VAL A 4 -24.92 25.89 -14.91
C VAL A 4 -24.35 25.59 -13.53
N GLY A 5 -24.58 24.38 -13.02
CA GLY A 5 -23.84 23.82 -11.89
C GLY A 5 -22.56 23.13 -12.38
N PRO A 6 -21.46 23.11 -11.59
CA PRO A 6 -20.15 22.74 -12.12
C PRO A 6 -20.05 21.24 -12.40
N LEU A 7 -19.84 20.93 -13.68
CA LEU A 7 -19.28 19.66 -14.16
C LEU A 7 -17.90 19.48 -13.52
N ARG A 8 -17.79 18.59 -12.53
CA ARG A 8 -16.48 18.01 -12.16
C ARG A 8 -16.08 17.01 -13.25
N SER A 9 -15.43 17.53 -14.29
CA SER A 9 -14.71 16.75 -15.29
C SER A 9 -13.49 16.09 -14.64
N ARG A 10 -13.65 14.89 -14.09
CA ARG A 10 -12.50 13.99 -13.91
C ARG A 10 -12.23 13.36 -15.26
N LEU A 11 -11.15 13.81 -15.88
CA LEU A 11 -10.61 13.30 -17.14
C LEU A 11 -10.74 11.77 -17.20
N GLN A 12 -11.54 11.28 -18.15
CA GLN A 12 -11.28 9.97 -18.75
C GLN A 12 -9.90 10.09 -19.41
N ILE A 13 -8.85 9.62 -18.74
CA ILE A 13 -7.56 9.39 -19.38
C ILE A 13 -7.79 8.14 -20.24
N PRO A 14 -7.88 8.24 -21.57
CA PRO A 14 -8.13 7.08 -22.39
C PRO A 14 -6.87 6.21 -22.39
N VAL A 15 -7.11 4.91 -22.49
CA VAL A 15 -6.31 3.87 -23.15
C VAL A 15 -5.33 4.45 -24.21
N ILE A 16 -4.17 4.98 -23.78
CA ILE A 16 -3.14 5.52 -24.70
C ILE A 16 -1.80 4.76 -24.58
N LEU A 17 -1.62 3.99 -23.51
CA LEU A 17 -0.34 3.29 -23.24
C LEU A 17 -0.05 2.10 -24.18
N GLU A 18 -1.03 1.61 -24.95
CA GLU A 18 -0.81 0.52 -25.91
C GLU A 18 -0.67 1.00 -27.37
N SER A 19 -0.70 2.31 -27.63
CA SER A 19 -0.58 2.79 -29.02
C SER A 19 0.89 2.78 -29.50
N PRO A 20 1.23 2.09 -30.61
CA PRO A 20 2.59 2.08 -31.16
C PRO A 20 3.10 3.49 -31.53
N LYS A 21 2.17 4.43 -31.78
CA LYS A 21 2.45 5.84 -32.08
C LYS A 21 3.13 6.59 -30.92
N LEU A 22 2.84 6.24 -29.67
CA LEU A 22 3.45 6.90 -28.50
C LEU A 22 4.92 6.49 -28.31
N SER A 23 5.27 5.25 -28.66
CA SER A 23 6.65 4.72 -28.59
C SER A 23 7.63 5.45 -29.51
N ILE A 24 7.12 6.07 -30.59
CA ILE A 24 7.90 6.88 -31.53
C ILE A 24 8.15 8.28 -30.94
N TYR A 25 7.18 8.84 -30.22
CA TYR A 25 7.27 10.18 -29.62
C TYR A 25 8.20 10.24 -28.38
N LEU A 26 8.40 9.11 -27.70
CA LEU A 26 9.22 9.02 -26.48
C LEU A 26 10.71 8.71 -26.77
N ARG A 27 11.10 8.46 -28.02
CA ARG A 27 12.51 8.31 -28.38
C ARG A 27 13.20 9.67 -28.37
N GLY A 28 14.01 9.91 -27.33
CA GLY A 28 14.88 11.08 -27.21
C GLY A 28 14.39 12.18 -26.26
N THR A 29 13.21 12.05 -25.65
CA THR A 29 12.70 13.00 -24.65
C THR A 29 12.92 12.45 -23.23
N LYS A 30 13.35 13.31 -22.30
CA LYS A 30 13.38 12.97 -20.87
C LYS A 30 11.96 12.66 -20.42
N ILE A 31 11.67 11.41 -20.08
CA ILE A 31 10.37 10.98 -19.54
C ILE A 31 10.03 11.86 -18.32
N PRO A 32 8.91 12.61 -18.33
CA PRO A 32 8.44 13.39 -17.20
C PRO A 32 8.43 12.58 -15.91
N LYS A 33 8.87 13.19 -14.80
CA LYS A 33 8.91 12.54 -13.47
C LYS A 33 7.55 11.94 -13.07
N LEU A 34 6.43 12.58 -13.47
CA LEU A 34 5.08 12.08 -13.23
C LEU A 34 4.83 10.70 -13.84
N LEU A 35 5.29 10.43 -15.08
CA LEU A 35 5.15 9.11 -15.72
C LEU A 35 6.02 8.03 -15.05
N ARG A 36 7.09 8.43 -14.34
CA ARG A 36 7.91 7.51 -13.53
C ARG A 36 7.30 7.21 -12.18
N GLU A 37 6.45 8.09 -11.64
CA GLU A 37 5.73 7.85 -10.39
C GLU A 37 4.53 6.90 -10.61
N GLU A 38 3.91 6.93 -11.79
CA GLU A 38 2.84 6.01 -12.19
C GLU A 38 3.30 4.54 -12.37
N SER A 39 4.60 4.26 -12.44
CA SER A 39 5.15 2.92 -12.67
C SER A 39 5.73 2.25 -11.42
N LYS A 40 5.67 2.91 -10.25
CA LYS A 40 6.16 2.28 -9.01
C LYS A 40 5.11 1.37 -8.40
N VAL A 41 5.54 0.16 -8.06
CA VAL A 41 4.71 -0.82 -7.34
C VAL A 41 4.22 -0.22 -6.03
N LYS A 42 2.90 -0.08 -5.89
CA LYS A 42 2.21 0.40 -4.69
C LYS A 42 1.76 -0.78 -3.85
N ILE A 43 2.03 -0.74 -2.55
CA ILE A 43 1.59 -1.80 -1.63
C ILE A 43 0.97 -1.25 -0.35
N VAL A 44 0.15 -2.08 0.29
CA VAL A 44 -0.20 -1.93 1.71
C VAL A 44 0.39 -3.11 2.48
N PRO A 45 1.41 -2.90 3.32
CA PRO A 45 1.85 -3.90 4.28
C PRO A 45 0.80 -4.04 5.38
N ASP A 46 0.42 -5.29 5.68
CA ASP A 46 -0.42 -5.60 6.83
C ASP A 46 0.31 -5.33 8.16
N THR A 47 -0.44 -5.13 9.24
CA THR A 47 0.03 -5.00 10.62
C THR A 47 1.05 -6.09 10.97
N ASN A 48 0.82 -7.35 10.56
CA ASN A 48 1.75 -8.45 10.82
C ASN A 48 3.12 -8.29 10.12
N ILE A 49 3.18 -7.56 8.99
CA ILE A 49 4.43 -7.29 8.27
C ILE A 49 5.28 -6.28 9.03
N TYR A 50 4.65 -5.24 9.58
CA TYR A 50 5.34 -4.30 10.46
C TYR A 50 5.90 -5.01 11.69
N LEU A 51 5.05 -5.71 12.44
CA LEU A 51 5.47 -6.42 13.65
C LEU A 51 6.58 -7.43 13.37
N SER A 52 6.39 -8.29 12.36
CA SER A 52 7.37 -9.32 12.03
C SER A 52 8.69 -8.71 11.54
N GLY A 53 8.63 -7.65 10.73
CA GLY A 53 9.83 -6.98 10.21
C GLY A 53 10.63 -6.27 11.29
N ILE A 54 9.94 -5.67 12.26
CA ILE A 54 10.55 -4.96 13.39
C ILE A 54 11.15 -5.97 14.38
N ILE A 55 10.37 -6.93 14.85
CA ILE A 55 10.74 -7.85 15.94
C ILE A 55 11.68 -8.96 15.45
N PHE A 56 11.28 -9.70 14.41
CA PHE A 56 11.96 -10.96 14.02
C PHE A 56 12.84 -10.81 12.77
N GLY A 57 12.50 -9.88 11.88
CA GLY A 57 13.23 -9.66 10.64
C GLY A 57 12.68 -10.46 9.45
N GLY A 58 13.53 -11.23 8.78
CA GLY A 58 13.13 -12.10 7.66
C GLY A 58 12.61 -11.36 6.42
N ASN A 59 11.69 -12.01 5.70
CA ASN A 59 11.08 -11.47 4.48
C ASN A 59 10.25 -10.19 4.74
N PRO A 60 9.44 -10.08 5.81
CA PRO A 60 8.76 -8.83 6.17
C PRO A 60 9.72 -7.64 6.27
N ARG A 61 10.88 -7.79 6.93
CA ARG A 61 11.90 -6.73 7.00
C ARG A 61 12.47 -6.39 5.62
N LYS A 62 12.65 -7.36 4.72
CA LYS A 62 13.11 -7.09 3.36
C LYS A 62 12.07 -6.26 2.58
N VAL A 63 10.77 -6.52 2.77
CA VAL A 63 9.69 -5.71 2.19
C VAL A 63 9.76 -4.26 2.69
N LEU A 64 9.87 -4.05 4.01
CA LEU A 64 10.02 -2.71 4.58
C LEU A 64 11.29 -1.99 4.09
N LYS A 65 12.39 -2.73 3.85
CA LYS A 65 13.61 -2.18 3.26
C LYS A 65 13.40 -1.71 1.82
N LEU A 66 12.58 -2.38 1.02
CA LEU A 66 12.25 -1.92 -0.34
C LEU A 66 11.55 -0.55 -0.29
N ALA A 67 10.59 -0.38 0.62
CA ALA A 67 9.90 0.89 0.84
C ALA A 67 10.87 1.98 1.30
N ARG A 68 11.69 1.68 2.32
CA ARG A 68 12.75 2.58 2.82
C ARG A 68 13.72 3.04 1.72
N ASN A 69 14.06 2.14 0.81
CA ASN A 69 14.97 2.41 -0.31
C ASN A 69 14.25 3.02 -1.53
N LYS A 70 12.95 3.35 -1.40
CA LYS A 70 12.12 3.95 -2.46
C LYS A 70 11.99 3.11 -3.73
N MET A 71 12.20 1.80 -3.63
CA MET A 71 12.02 0.82 -4.72
C MET A 71 10.54 0.52 -4.97
N ILE A 72 9.72 0.67 -3.93
CA ILE A 72 8.27 0.55 -3.95
C ILE A 72 7.67 1.74 -3.19
N VAL A 73 6.37 1.97 -3.32
CA VAL A 73 5.63 2.92 -2.49
C VAL A 73 4.75 2.10 -1.54
N ALA A 74 4.97 2.26 -0.23
CA ALA A 74 4.14 1.62 0.78
C ALA A 74 3.14 2.63 1.34
N TYR A 75 1.89 2.22 1.47
CA TYR A 75 0.82 3.02 2.07
C TYR A 75 0.41 2.41 3.41
N THR A 76 -0.02 3.28 4.32
CA THR A 76 -0.59 2.90 5.61
C THR A 76 -1.68 3.89 6.00
N SER A 77 -2.45 3.57 7.03
CA SER A 77 -3.42 4.48 7.63
C SER A 77 -3.21 4.62 9.13
N ALA A 78 -3.88 5.60 9.74
CA ALA A 78 -3.88 5.78 11.18
C ALA A 78 -4.39 4.54 11.94
N SER A 79 -5.39 3.84 11.40
CA SER A 79 -5.96 2.64 12.02
C SER A 79 -4.99 1.45 12.01
N ILE A 80 -4.17 1.31 10.97
CA ILE A 80 -3.10 0.30 10.91
C ILE A 80 -1.98 0.65 11.90
N LEU A 81 -1.54 1.92 11.93
CA LEU A 81 -0.49 2.36 12.85
C LEU A 81 -0.90 2.20 14.32
N LEU A 82 -2.16 2.49 14.64
CA LEU A 82 -2.72 2.28 15.98
C LEU A 82 -2.67 0.80 16.38
N GLU A 83 -3.06 -0.10 15.47
CA GLU A 83 -3.00 -1.54 15.76
C GLU A 83 -1.56 -2.04 15.95
N VAL A 84 -0.60 -1.52 15.16
CA VAL A 84 0.82 -1.80 15.37
C VAL A 84 1.25 -1.36 16.78
N ALA A 85 0.86 -0.15 17.20
CA ALA A 85 1.17 0.39 18.52
C ALA A 85 0.59 -0.49 19.65
N GLU A 86 -0.69 -0.82 19.55
CA GLU A 86 -1.41 -1.68 20.50
C GLU A 86 -0.73 -3.05 20.64
N LYS A 87 -0.41 -3.70 19.51
CA LYS A 87 0.25 -5.02 19.53
C LYS A 87 1.68 -4.95 20.06
N LEU A 88 2.44 -3.89 19.77
CA LEU A 88 3.78 -3.68 20.34
C LEU A 88 3.73 -3.50 21.86
N ASN A 89 2.72 -2.79 22.37
CA ASN A 89 2.54 -2.62 23.80
C ASN A 89 2.05 -3.92 24.47
N GLN A 90 0.95 -4.50 23.99
CA GLN A 90 0.28 -5.62 24.66
C GLN A 90 1.07 -6.93 24.57
N LYS A 91 1.69 -7.23 23.43
CA LYS A 91 2.37 -8.53 23.22
C LYS A 91 3.86 -8.50 23.51
N PHE A 92 4.50 -7.34 23.35
CA PHE A 92 5.95 -7.21 23.49
C PHE A 92 6.35 -6.29 24.64
N HIS A 93 5.38 -5.72 25.37
CA HIS A 93 5.60 -4.84 26.53
C HIS A 93 6.52 -3.66 26.22
N TRP A 94 6.45 -3.13 25.00
CA TRP A 94 7.21 -1.92 24.65
C TRP A 94 6.58 -0.70 25.32
N ASN A 95 7.43 0.19 25.83
CA ASN A 95 7.01 1.47 26.37
C ASN A 95 6.61 2.46 25.27
N GLU A 96 5.91 3.52 25.66
CA GLU A 96 5.38 4.54 24.75
C GLU A 96 6.48 5.24 23.94
N GLU A 97 7.63 5.53 24.56
CA GLU A 97 8.74 6.20 23.87
C GLU A 97 9.27 5.36 22.70
N ARG A 98 9.47 4.06 22.93
CA ARG A 98 9.94 3.13 21.91
C ARG A 98 8.91 2.93 20.81
N ILE A 99 7.62 2.85 21.17
CA ILE A 99 6.52 2.75 20.21
C ILE A 99 6.47 4.01 19.35
N SER A 100 6.48 5.20 19.96
CA SER A 100 6.45 6.49 19.26
C SER A 100 7.60 6.65 18.26
N LYS A 101 8.83 6.32 18.69
CA LYS A 101 10.02 6.29 17.80
C LYS A 101 9.82 5.33 16.62
N THR A 102 9.19 4.19 16.86
CA THR A 102 8.94 3.16 15.85
C THR A 102 7.88 3.59 14.85
N LEU A 103 6.74 4.12 15.31
CA LEU A 103 5.70 4.66 14.42
C LEU A 103 6.25 5.80 13.57
N LYS A 104 7.05 6.70 14.16
CA LYS A 104 7.73 7.78 13.42
C LYS A 104 8.68 7.23 12.35
N ALA A 105 9.32 6.08 12.59
CA ALA A 105 10.17 5.44 11.59
C ALA A 105 9.34 4.79 10.47
N ILE A 106 8.19 4.18 10.80
CA ILE A 106 7.24 3.65 9.82
C ILE A 106 6.71 4.78 8.93
N SER A 107 6.21 5.87 9.51
CA SER A 107 5.67 7.01 8.75
C SER A 107 6.69 7.70 7.84
N LYS A 108 7.99 7.50 8.05
CA LYS A 108 9.04 8.02 7.14
C LYS A 108 9.24 7.16 5.89
N ILE A 109 8.77 5.92 5.89
CA ILE A 109 8.93 4.97 4.79
C ILE A 109 7.60 4.60 4.13
N THR A 110 6.49 5.21 4.58
CA THR A 110 5.13 4.97 4.08
C THR A 110 4.41 6.29 3.83
N GLU A 111 3.55 6.31 2.83
CA GLU A 111 2.53 7.36 2.68
C GLU A 111 1.36 7.07 3.62
N VAL A 112 1.05 8.00 4.53
CA VAL A 112 -0.05 7.85 5.50
C VAL A 112 -1.30 8.49 4.90
N ILE A 113 -2.32 7.67 4.66
CA ILE A 113 -3.59 8.09 4.07
C ILE A 113 -4.75 7.89 5.05
N ALA A 114 -5.87 8.56 4.77
CA ALA A 114 -7.10 8.42 5.52
C ALA A 114 -8.16 7.80 4.60
N PRO A 115 -8.40 6.48 4.68
CA PRO A 115 -9.42 5.82 3.88
C PRO A 115 -10.79 6.47 4.09
N SER A 116 -11.41 6.90 2.99
CA SER A 116 -12.73 7.55 3.01
C SER A 116 -13.87 6.52 3.04
N THR A 117 -13.61 5.32 2.52
CA THR A 117 -14.56 4.21 2.47
C THR A 117 -14.42 3.33 3.70
N LYS A 118 -15.53 3.04 4.37
CA LYS A 118 -15.61 1.97 5.37
C LYS A 118 -16.28 0.75 4.75
N LEU A 119 -15.57 -0.36 4.72
CA LEU A 119 -16.07 -1.62 4.20
C LEU A 119 -16.68 -2.46 5.31
N ASN A 120 -17.73 -3.19 4.96
CA ASN A 120 -18.30 -4.30 5.74
C ASN A 120 -18.18 -5.60 4.93
N VAL A 121 -17.04 -5.81 4.27
CA VAL A 121 -16.88 -6.85 3.25
C VAL A 121 -16.24 -8.12 3.81
N VAL A 122 -15.25 -8.02 4.71
CA VAL A 122 -14.66 -9.17 5.40
C VAL A 122 -15.55 -9.54 6.60
N LYS A 123 -16.66 -10.25 6.34
CA LYS A 123 -17.58 -10.70 7.39
C LYS A 123 -16.97 -11.70 8.38
N LYS A 124 -15.89 -12.40 8.00
CA LYS A 124 -15.20 -13.38 8.85
C LYS A 124 -14.24 -12.74 9.87
N ASP A 125 -13.60 -11.62 9.53
CA ASP A 125 -12.80 -10.83 10.47
C ASP A 125 -12.88 -9.33 10.11
N PRO A 126 -13.80 -8.58 10.75
CA PRO A 126 -13.99 -7.16 10.49
C PRO A 126 -12.74 -6.30 10.73
N LYS A 127 -11.74 -6.81 11.46
CA LYS A 127 -10.51 -6.06 11.73
C LYS A 127 -9.65 -5.90 10.48
N ASP A 128 -9.72 -6.83 9.54
CA ASP A 128 -8.92 -6.79 8.32
C ASP A 128 -9.48 -5.85 7.25
N ASN A 129 -10.73 -5.39 7.40
CA ASN A 129 -11.32 -4.39 6.52
C ASN A 129 -10.43 -3.15 6.42
N LYS A 130 -9.77 -2.74 7.52
CA LYS A 130 -8.89 -1.57 7.51
C LYS A 130 -7.72 -1.69 6.52
N ILE A 131 -7.24 -2.91 6.27
CA ILE A 131 -6.14 -3.19 5.34
C ILE A 131 -6.66 -3.03 3.90
N ILE A 132 -7.82 -3.60 3.61
CA ILE A 132 -8.47 -3.52 2.30
C ILE A 132 -8.91 -2.08 1.98
N GLU A 133 -9.54 -1.39 2.93
CA GLU A 133 -9.91 0.03 2.82
C GLU A 133 -8.70 0.90 2.48
N CYS A 134 -7.58 0.69 3.17
CA CYS A 134 -6.33 1.39 2.88
C CYS A 134 -5.80 1.04 1.49
N ALA A 135 -5.92 -0.21 1.06
CA ALA A 135 -5.43 -0.64 -0.24
C ALA A 135 -6.26 -0.05 -1.39
N LEU A 136 -7.58 0.03 -1.23
CA LEU A 136 -8.47 0.68 -2.20
C LEU A 136 -8.20 2.17 -2.32
N GLU A 137 -8.12 2.89 -1.19
CA GLU A 137 -7.84 4.33 -1.20
C GLU A 137 -6.45 4.64 -1.80
N ALA A 138 -5.47 3.75 -1.59
CA ALA A 138 -4.13 3.87 -2.15
C ALA A 138 -4.05 3.49 -3.65
N GLU A 139 -5.10 2.90 -4.22
CA GLU A 139 -5.06 2.19 -5.50
C GLU A 139 -3.86 1.22 -5.55
N ALA A 140 -3.69 0.45 -4.48
CA ALA A 140 -2.53 -0.41 -4.30
C ALA A 140 -2.54 -1.58 -5.29
N ASN A 141 -1.35 -1.98 -5.76
CA ASN A 141 -1.23 -3.18 -6.58
C ASN A 141 -1.26 -4.45 -5.72
N TYR A 142 -0.74 -4.37 -4.48
CA TYR A 142 -0.63 -5.51 -3.59
C TYR A 142 -0.98 -5.18 -2.14
N ILE A 143 -1.69 -6.09 -1.48
CA ILE A 143 -1.63 -6.24 -0.02
C ILE A 143 -0.58 -7.30 0.28
N VAL A 144 0.38 -6.95 1.13
CA VAL A 144 1.41 -7.90 1.58
C VAL A 144 1.07 -8.32 3.00
N THR A 145 0.77 -9.60 3.20
CA THR A 145 0.30 -10.13 4.49
C THR A 145 0.85 -11.52 4.77
N GLY A 146 1.08 -11.83 6.05
CA GLY A 146 1.32 -13.20 6.53
C GLY A 146 0.08 -13.92 7.03
N ASP A 147 -1.11 -13.30 6.94
CA ASP A 147 -2.36 -13.86 7.44
C ASP A 147 -2.96 -14.84 6.42
N LYS A 148 -3.19 -16.09 6.83
CA LYS A 148 -3.72 -17.12 5.93
C LYS A 148 -5.13 -16.81 5.45
N HIS A 149 -5.97 -16.22 6.29
CA HIS A 149 -7.35 -15.90 5.92
C HIS A 149 -7.40 -14.80 4.86
N LEU A 150 -6.53 -13.78 4.96
CA LEU A 150 -6.39 -12.79 3.89
C LEU A 150 -5.80 -13.40 2.62
N LEU A 151 -4.79 -14.26 2.74
CA LEU A 151 -4.19 -14.93 1.57
C LEU A 151 -5.19 -15.82 0.82
N ASP A 152 -6.16 -16.41 1.50
CA ASP A 152 -7.21 -17.22 0.88
C ASP A 152 -8.14 -16.39 -0.05
N ILE A 153 -8.24 -15.07 0.16
CA ILE A 153 -8.99 -14.16 -0.72
C ILE A 153 -8.30 -14.02 -2.08
N LYS A 154 -6.97 -14.09 -2.11
CA LYS A 154 -6.06 -13.98 -3.27
C LYS A 154 -6.08 -12.62 -3.98
N GLU A 155 -7.25 -12.08 -4.28
CA GLU A 155 -7.40 -10.81 -4.98
C GLU A 155 -8.72 -10.13 -4.60
N PHE A 156 -8.68 -8.80 -4.47
CA PHE A 156 -9.86 -7.98 -4.17
C PHE A 156 -9.86 -6.73 -5.04
N GLU A 157 -10.85 -6.56 -5.91
CA GLU A 157 -10.97 -5.39 -6.81
C GLU A 157 -9.67 -5.03 -7.57
N GLY A 158 -8.96 -6.04 -8.07
CA GLY A 158 -7.69 -5.88 -8.79
C GLY A 158 -6.44 -5.80 -7.90
N ILE A 159 -6.61 -5.78 -6.58
CA ILE A 159 -5.54 -5.74 -5.59
C ILE A 159 -5.13 -7.16 -5.22
N LYS A 160 -3.91 -7.57 -5.53
CA LYS A 160 -3.40 -8.91 -5.23
C LYS A 160 -2.99 -9.04 -3.76
N ILE A 161 -3.42 -10.10 -3.11
CA ILE A 161 -3.12 -10.37 -1.69
C ILE A 161 -2.12 -11.52 -1.63
N ILE A 162 -0.89 -11.20 -1.21
CA ILE A 162 0.23 -12.15 -1.36
C ILE A 162 1.16 -12.16 -0.14
N ALA A 163 1.85 -13.29 0.01
CA ALA A 163 2.83 -13.47 1.07
C ALA A 163 4.11 -12.65 0.80
N PRO A 164 4.85 -12.23 1.84
CA PRO A 164 6.09 -11.45 1.68
C PRO A 164 7.14 -12.15 0.82
N ALA A 165 7.23 -13.48 0.91
CA ALA A 165 8.19 -14.25 0.14
C ALA A 165 7.92 -14.13 -1.37
N ASP A 166 6.65 -14.22 -1.76
CA ASP A 166 6.26 -14.18 -3.16
C ASP A 166 6.28 -12.76 -3.72
N PHE A 167 5.90 -11.75 -2.92
CA PHE A 167 6.08 -10.35 -3.30
C PHE A 167 7.55 -10.03 -3.61
N LEU A 168 8.47 -10.54 -2.79
CA LEU A 168 9.91 -10.32 -3.02
C LEU A 168 10.42 -10.98 -4.30
N LYS A 169 9.83 -12.09 -4.75
CA LYS A 169 10.17 -12.69 -6.05
C LYS A 169 9.72 -11.78 -7.19
N ILE A 170 8.47 -11.28 -7.12
CA ILE A 170 7.90 -10.37 -8.13
C ILE A 170 8.75 -9.11 -8.31
N VAL A 171 9.20 -8.48 -7.21
CA VAL A 171 9.97 -7.24 -7.27
C VAL A 171 11.42 -7.46 -7.73
N ARG A 172 11.96 -8.68 -7.56
CA ARG A 172 13.36 -8.96 -7.91
C ARG A 172 13.56 -9.37 -9.37
N GLY A 173 12.52 -9.91 -10.02
CA GLY A 173 12.65 -10.54 -11.33
C GLY A 173 13.30 -11.91 -11.21
#